data_AF-A0A838GCE5-F1
#
_entry.id   AF-A0A838GCE5-F1
#
_cell.length_a   1.000
_cell.length_b   1.000
_cell.length_c   1.000
_cell.angle_alpha   90.00
_cell.angle_beta   90.00
_cell.angle_gamma   90.00
#
_symmetry.space_group_name_H-M   'P 1'
#
loop_
_entity.id
_entity.type
_entity.pdbx_description
1 polymer ?
#
loop_
_entity_poly.entity_id
_entity_poly.type
_entity_poly.pdbx_seq_one_letter_code
_entity_poly.pdbx_strand_id
1 'polypeptide(L)'
;MASIPGATPRSRMDAPTPDRNDDDRRLGLTAGSLFLVLVAFWIVTRIEATIVLGLFGLLLGTILEGPVRRLEERHIPRPAGIAMIYAAIIGLLVLLVFLIIPVIRDEANSFREDIPGQLENLEQEWRGSSNPLLSGTGAALIDRAGNIFDTTDGDVDVSTDTVQNVIPVISGITTGIIGVVTTLVITFYYLMEKAFIRKLVIAQLDPRRQPRVDKIWQDVENKVGGWMRGQLLLMLIIGIIATTSYG
;
A
#
# COMPACT_ATOMS: atom_id res chain seq x y z
N MET A 1 57.07 -77.21 30.62
CA MET A 1 56.88 -76.70 29.25
C MET A 1 55.42 -76.32 29.11
N ALA A 2 55.10 -75.03 29.27
CA ALA A 2 53.74 -74.51 29.29
C ALA A 2 53.28 -74.19 27.85
N SER A 3 52.20 -74.82 27.39
CA SER A 3 51.56 -74.54 26.10
C SER A 3 50.53 -73.41 26.25
N ILE A 4 50.60 -72.45 25.33
CA ILE A 4 49.79 -71.23 25.29
C ILE A 4 48.34 -71.54 24.84
N PRO A 5 47.31 -70.98 25.49
CA PRO A 5 45.92 -71.12 25.04
C PRO A 5 45.64 -70.29 23.77
N GLY A 6 44.87 -70.89 22.84
CA GLY A 6 44.59 -70.37 21.51
C GLY A 6 43.90 -69.00 21.47
N ALA A 7 44.28 -68.23 20.45
CA ALA A 7 43.68 -66.94 20.11
C ALA A 7 42.25 -67.12 19.59
N THR A 8 41.30 -66.37 20.16
CA THR A 8 39.93 -66.23 19.65
C THR A 8 39.89 -65.44 18.34
N PRO A 9 39.05 -65.81 17.34
CA PRO A 9 38.93 -65.06 16.09
C PRO A 9 38.24 -63.72 16.35
N ARG A 10 38.83 -62.61 15.90
CA ARG A 10 38.19 -61.29 15.94
C ARG A 10 37.02 -61.27 14.96
N SER A 11 35.81 -61.12 15.48
CA SER A 11 34.60 -60.83 14.70
C SER A 11 34.81 -59.53 13.93
N ARG A 12 34.75 -59.60 12.60
CA ARG A 12 34.83 -58.45 11.70
C ARG A 12 33.49 -57.73 11.82
N MET A 13 33.46 -56.56 12.46
CA MET A 13 32.28 -55.68 12.43
C MET A 13 32.07 -55.22 11.00
N ASP A 14 31.01 -55.71 10.37
CA ASP A 14 30.53 -55.17 9.09
C ASP A 14 30.05 -53.73 9.32
N ALA A 15 30.60 -52.79 8.56
CA ALA A 15 30.18 -51.39 8.62
C ALA A 15 28.70 -51.28 8.22
N PRO A 16 27.90 -50.42 8.88
CA PRO A 16 26.51 -50.19 8.47
C PRO A 16 26.50 -49.74 7.02
N THR A 17 25.81 -50.49 6.16
CA THR A 17 25.58 -50.09 4.78
C THR A 17 24.69 -48.84 4.80
N PRO A 18 25.08 -47.73 4.12
CA PRO A 18 24.26 -46.54 4.10
C PRO A 18 22.93 -46.86 3.41
N ASP A 19 21.83 -46.73 4.16
CA ASP A 19 20.48 -46.94 3.66
C ASP A 19 20.12 -45.82 2.68
N ARG A 20 20.05 -46.15 1.39
CA ARG A 20 19.78 -45.19 0.30
C ARG A 20 18.39 -44.54 0.41
N ASN A 21 17.46 -45.10 1.20
CA ASN A 21 16.10 -44.54 1.34
C ASN A 21 16.04 -43.25 2.16
N ASP A 22 16.97 -43.02 3.09
CA ASP A 22 16.92 -41.83 3.95
C ASP A 22 17.35 -40.55 3.22
N ASP A 23 18.25 -40.66 2.24
CA ASP A 23 18.67 -39.53 1.40
C ASP A 23 17.59 -39.14 0.39
N ASP A 24 16.90 -40.11 -0.22
CA ASP A 24 15.81 -39.85 -1.17
C ASP A 24 14.59 -39.20 -0.48
N ARG A 25 14.29 -39.57 0.77
CA ARG A 25 13.23 -38.93 1.58
C ARG A 25 13.57 -37.49 1.97
N ARG A 26 14.83 -37.21 2.31
CA ARG A 26 15.29 -35.85 2.66
C ARG A 26 15.31 -34.95 1.42
N LEU A 27 15.72 -35.47 0.27
CA LEU A 27 15.68 -34.77 -1.01
C LEU A 27 14.23 -34.49 -1.46
N GLY A 28 13.30 -35.43 -1.26
CA GLY A 28 11.87 -35.21 -1.53
C GLY A 28 11.23 -34.13 -0.64
N LEU A 29 11.63 -34.04 0.63
CA LEU A 29 11.16 -33.00 1.57
C LEU A 29 11.77 -31.61 1.27
N THR A 30 13.02 -31.53 0.85
CA THR A 30 13.66 -30.26 0.47
C THR A 30 13.20 -29.77 -0.90
N ALA A 31 13.09 -30.65 -1.89
CA ALA A 31 12.54 -30.31 -3.21
C ALA A 31 11.04 -29.96 -3.11
N GLY A 32 10.27 -30.71 -2.32
CA GLY A 32 8.85 -30.45 -2.07
C GLY A 32 8.62 -29.12 -1.33
N SER A 33 9.41 -28.82 -0.29
CA SER A 33 9.31 -27.55 0.41
C SER A 33 9.74 -26.36 -0.46
N LEU A 34 10.79 -26.52 -1.28
CA LEU A 34 11.19 -25.49 -2.25
C LEU A 34 10.10 -25.21 -3.28
N PHE A 35 9.47 -26.27 -3.82
CA PHE A 35 8.34 -26.14 -4.74
C PHE A 35 7.16 -25.42 -4.09
N LEU A 36 6.81 -25.78 -2.85
CA LEU A 36 5.75 -25.13 -2.08
C LEU A 36 6.03 -23.64 -1.85
N VAL A 37 7.28 -23.28 -1.52
CA VAL A 37 7.70 -21.89 -1.34
C VAL A 37 7.62 -21.11 -2.64
N LEU A 38 8.04 -21.69 -3.77
CA LEU A 38 7.95 -21.06 -5.09
C LEU A 38 6.49 -20.83 -5.51
N VAL A 39 5.62 -21.83 -5.28
CA VAL A 39 4.17 -21.70 -5.54
C VAL A 39 3.54 -20.64 -4.64
N ALA A 40 3.87 -20.63 -3.35
CA ALA A 40 3.39 -19.60 -2.42
C ALA A 40 3.87 -18.21 -2.84
N PHE A 41 5.14 -18.06 -3.22
CA PHE A 41 5.69 -16.79 -3.73
C PHE A 41 5.01 -16.33 -5.03
N TRP A 42 4.77 -17.26 -5.96
CA TRP A 42 4.04 -16.99 -7.20
C TRP A 42 2.59 -16.56 -6.93
N ILE A 43 1.90 -17.19 -5.98
CA ILE A 43 0.57 -16.78 -5.56
C ILE A 43 0.62 -15.39 -4.94
N VAL A 44 1.52 -15.14 -3.98
CA VAL A 44 1.64 -13.85 -3.27
C VAL A 44 1.87 -12.70 -4.24
N THR A 45 2.75 -12.87 -5.23
CA THR A 45 2.98 -11.86 -6.28
C THR A 45 1.77 -11.66 -7.20
N ARG A 46 0.90 -12.67 -7.35
CA ARG A 46 -0.32 -12.56 -8.16
C ARG A 46 -1.47 -11.86 -7.43
N ILE A 47 -1.57 -12.00 -6.11
CA ILE A 47 -2.63 -11.41 -5.27
C ILE A 47 -2.13 -10.26 -4.39
N GLU A 48 -0.93 -9.73 -4.66
CA GLU A 48 -0.26 -8.69 -3.87
C GLU A 48 -1.20 -7.53 -3.56
N ALA A 49 -1.86 -6.99 -4.60
CA ALA A 49 -2.80 -5.88 -4.44
C ALA A 49 -3.93 -6.23 -3.45
N THR A 50 -4.51 -7.44 -3.52
CA THR A 50 -5.58 -7.85 -2.60
C THR A 50 -5.08 -8.02 -1.17
N ILE A 51 -3.88 -8.59 -0.99
CA ILE A 51 -3.26 -8.74 0.33
C ILE A 51 -2.98 -7.37 0.94
N VAL A 52 -2.40 -6.45 0.16
CA VAL A 52 -2.09 -5.08 0.61
C VAL A 52 -3.38 -4.35 0.98
N LEU A 53 -4.41 -4.40 0.13
CA LEU A 53 -5.71 -3.78 0.43
C LEU A 53 -6.36 -4.38 1.68
N GLY A 54 -6.24 -5.68 1.87
CA GLY A 54 -6.75 -6.37 3.06
C GLY A 54 -6.00 -5.99 4.33
N LEU A 55 -4.67 -5.88 4.26
CA LEU A 55 -3.84 -5.40 5.35
C LEU A 55 -4.17 -3.95 5.71
N PHE A 56 -4.34 -3.09 4.70
CA PHE A 56 -4.84 -1.72 4.90
C PHE A 56 -6.22 -1.72 5.55
N GLY A 57 -7.13 -2.59 5.12
CA GLY A 57 -8.45 -2.73 5.71
C GLY A 57 -8.42 -3.14 7.19
N LEU A 58 -7.51 -4.05 7.54
CA LEU A 58 -7.27 -4.50 8.92
C LEU A 58 -6.68 -3.39 9.79
N LEU A 59 -5.69 -2.67 9.26
CA LEU A 59 -5.07 -1.51 9.91
C LEU A 59 -6.12 -0.43 10.16
N LEU A 60 -6.85 -0.04 9.12
CA LEU A 60 -7.92 0.95 9.19
C LEU A 60 -8.97 0.52 10.21
N GLY A 61 -9.36 -0.75 10.21
CA GLY A 61 -10.29 -1.27 11.20
C GLY A 61 -9.79 -1.16 12.65
N THR A 62 -8.51 -1.44 12.89
CA THR A 62 -7.89 -1.27 14.20
C THR A 62 -7.91 0.19 14.67
N ILE A 63 -7.73 1.15 13.76
CA ILE A 63 -7.88 2.58 14.06
C ILE A 63 -9.32 2.87 14.49
N LEU A 64 -10.28 2.43 13.67
CA LEU A 64 -11.70 2.75 13.80
C LEU A 64 -12.39 2.04 14.96
N GLU A 65 -11.84 0.94 15.47
CA GLU A 65 -12.41 0.25 16.63
C GLU A 65 -12.58 1.19 17.82
N GLY A 66 -11.61 2.05 18.09
CA GLY A 66 -11.69 2.99 19.23
C GLY A 66 -12.88 3.95 19.12
N PRO A 67 -13.02 4.69 18.02
CA PRO A 67 -14.21 5.48 17.72
C PRO A 67 -15.51 4.66 17.75
N VAL A 68 -15.56 3.50 17.08
CA VAL A 68 -16.76 2.64 17.01
C VAL A 68 -17.20 2.19 18.40
N ARG A 69 -16.25 1.77 19.25
CA ARG A 69 -16.54 1.37 20.64
C ARG A 69 -17.13 2.52 21.47
N ARG A 70 -16.64 3.75 21.28
CA ARG A 70 -17.23 4.94 21.93
C ARG A 70 -18.65 5.24 21.48
N LEU A 71 -18.99 4.91 20.23
CA LEU A 71 -20.37 5.02 19.73
C LEU A 71 -21.24 3.87 20.26
N GLU A 72 -20.69 2.66 20.37
CA GLU A 72 -21.35 1.48 20.97
C GLU A 72 -21.70 1.73 22.45
N GLU A 73 -20.79 2.32 23.23
CA GLU A 73 -21.02 2.75 24.61
C GLU A 73 -22.15 3.80 24.74
N ARG A 74 -22.46 4.53 23.65
CA ARG A 74 -23.59 5.48 23.56
C ARG A 74 -24.88 4.85 23.03
N HIS A 75 -25.01 3.53 23.10
CA HIS A 75 -26.19 2.76 22.67
C HIS A 75 -26.46 2.78 21.15
N ILE A 76 -25.46 3.11 20.32
CA ILE A 76 -25.58 3.01 18.86
C ILE A 76 -25.22 1.58 18.43
N PRO A 77 -26.06 0.88 17.63
CA PRO A 77 -25.72 -0.46 17.15
C PRO A 77 -24.45 -0.41 16.29
N ARG A 78 -23.54 -1.37 16.49
CA ARG A 78 -22.25 -1.49 15.77
C ARG A 78 -22.30 -1.11 14.28
N PRO A 79 -23.18 -1.69 13.44
CA PRO A 79 -23.21 -1.37 12.02
C PRO A 79 -23.55 0.11 11.74
N ALA A 80 -24.44 0.73 12.55
CA ALA A 80 -24.74 2.14 12.43
C ALA A 80 -23.57 3.03 12.90
N GLY A 81 -22.87 2.62 13.96
CA GLY A 81 -21.66 3.30 14.41
C GLY A 81 -20.56 3.32 13.35
N ILE A 82 -20.34 2.18 12.67
CA ILE A 82 -19.39 2.07 11.57
C ILE A 82 -19.81 2.96 10.39
N ALA A 83 -21.08 2.88 9.98
CA ALA A 83 -21.61 3.69 8.88
C ALA A 83 -21.48 5.20 9.15
N MET A 84 -21.75 5.65 10.38
CA MET A 84 -21.60 7.05 10.80
C MET A 84 -20.16 7.53 10.72
N ILE A 85 -19.21 6.70 11.16
CA ILE A 85 -17.78 7.02 11.07
C ILE A 85 -17.31 7.06 9.61
N TYR A 86 -17.78 6.13 8.78
CA TYR A 86 -17.49 6.16 7.34
C TYR A 86 -18.05 7.41 6.68
N ALA A 87 -19.29 7.80 7.00
CA ALA A 87 -19.88 9.03 6.50
C ALA A 87 -19.06 10.27 6.92
N ALA A 88 -18.56 10.31 8.16
CA ALA A 88 -17.70 11.39 8.64
C ALA A 88 -16.35 11.44 7.91
N ILE A 89 -15.70 10.28 7.69
CA ILE A 89 -14.42 10.20 6.98
C ILE A 89 -14.58 10.59 5.51
N ILE A 90 -15.60 10.04 4.83
CA ILE A 90 -15.89 10.37 3.43
C ILE A 90 -16.23 11.85 3.30
N GLY A 91 -17.05 12.39 4.21
CA GLY A 91 -17.38 13.82 4.25
C GLY A 91 -16.15 14.70 4.42
N LEU A 92 -15.24 14.33 5.32
CA LEU A 92 -13.96 15.03 5.50
C LEU A 92 -13.08 14.96 4.25
N LEU A 93 -12.98 13.80 3.61
CA LEU A 93 -12.19 13.64 2.38
C LEU A 93 -12.77 14.46 1.23
N VAL A 94 -14.09 14.45 1.04
CA VAL A 94 -14.77 15.28 0.03
C VAL A 94 -14.51 16.76 0.32
N LEU A 95 -14.64 17.20 1.56
CA LEU A 95 -14.35 18.58 1.96
C LEU A 95 -12.90 18.98 1.63
N LEU A 96 -11.92 18.11 1.94
CA LEU A 96 -10.52 18.36 1.61
C LEU A 96 -10.29 18.46 0.10
N VAL A 97 -10.89 17.57 -0.70
CA VAL A 97 -10.79 17.63 -2.17
C VAL A 97 -11.40 18.94 -2.69
N PHE A 98 -12.56 19.35 -2.19
CA PHE A 98 -13.18 20.64 -2.54
C PHE A 98 -12.28 21.83 -2.21
N LEU A 99 -11.48 21.75 -1.14
CA LEU A 99 -10.56 22.81 -0.74
C LEU A 99 -9.27 22.82 -1.58
N ILE A 100 -8.80 21.66 -2.02
CA ILE A 100 -7.58 21.51 -2.83
C ILE A 100 -7.82 21.89 -4.30
N ILE A 101 -8.99 21.58 -4.86
CA ILE A 101 -9.33 21.87 -6.25
C ILE A 101 -9.09 23.35 -6.65
N PRO A 102 -9.58 24.37 -5.92
CA PRO A 102 -9.35 25.76 -6.30
C PRO A 102 -7.86 26.12 -6.24
N VAL A 103 -7.12 25.66 -5.23
CA VAL A 103 -5.67 25.89 -5.12
C VAL A 103 -4.93 25.34 -6.34
N ILE A 104 -5.24 24.11 -6.76
CA ILE A 104 -4.63 23.52 -7.96
C ILE A 104 -5.03 24.31 -9.23
N ARG A 105 -6.27 24.80 -9.31
CA ARG A 105 -6.73 25.60 -10.44
C ARG A 105 -6.02 26.93 -10.50
N ASP A 106 -5.90 27.62 -9.39
CA ASP A 106 -5.22 28.92 -9.29
C ASP A 106 -3.73 28.76 -9.65
N GLU A 107 -3.08 27.71 -9.15
CA GLU A 107 -1.69 27.38 -9.50
C GLU A 107 -1.51 26.98 -10.98
N ALA A 108 -2.48 26.25 -11.54
CA ALA A 108 -2.45 25.91 -12.96
C ALA A 108 -2.71 27.13 -13.85
N ASN A 109 -3.52 28.08 -13.39
CA ASN A 109 -3.80 29.32 -14.11
C ASN A 109 -2.62 30.29 -14.04
N SER A 110 -1.99 30.47 -12.88
CA SER A 110 -0.75 31.28 -12.77
C SER A 110 0.36 30.69 -13.63
N PHE A 111 0.51 29.36 -13.64
CA PHE A 111 1.45 28.69 -14.55
C PHE A 111 1.13 28.96 -16.03
N ARG A 112 -0.15 28.98 -16.42
CA ARG A 112 -0.53 29.32 -17.80
C ARG A 112 -0.34 30.80 -18.15
N GLU A 113 -0.53 31.71 -17.20
CA GLU A 113 -0.40 33.16 -17.43
C GLU A 113 1.07 33.61 -17.44
N ASP A 114 1.93 33.03 -16.58
CA ASP A 114 3.31 33.47 -16.41
C ASP A 114 4.30 32.78 -17.36
N ILE A 115 4.06 31.53 -17.74
CA ILE A 115 4.96 30.76 -18.63
C ILE A 115 5.12 31.36 -20.03
N PRO A 116 4.06 31.81 -20.74
CA PRO A 116 4.19 32.36 -22.09
C PRO A 116 5.09 33.60 -22.10
N GLY A 117 4.91 34.50 -21.12
CA GLY A 117 5.76 35.68 -20.96
C GLY A 117 7.22 35.33 -20.65
N GLN A 118 7.47 34.28 -19.86
CA GLN A 118 8.82 33.78 -19.62
C GLN A 118 9.45 33.15 -20.87
N LEU A 119 8.66 32.43 -21.67
CA LEU A 119 9.10 31.82 -22.93
C LEU A 119 9.43 32.88 -24.00
N GLU A 120 8.61 33.93 -24.15
CA GLU A 120 8.88 35.04 -25.08
C GLU A 120 10.17 35.79 -24.72
N ASN A 121 10.41 36.03 -23.43
CA ASN A 121 11.63 36.66 -22.95
C ASN A 121 12.88 35.78 -23.22
N LEU A 122 12.77 34.47 -22.97
CA LEU A 122 13.82 33.50 -23.28
C LEU A 122 14.08 33.38 -24.78
N GLU A 123 13.03 33.43 -25.60
CA GLU A 123 13.17 33.40 -27.05
C GLU A 123 13.94 34.61 -27.59
N GLN A 124 13.61 35.82 -27.10
CA GLN A 124 14.34 37.04 -27.48
C GLN A 124 15.82 36.97 -27.07
N GLU A 125 16.11 36.47 -25.87
CA GLU A 125 17.49 36.34 -25.38
C GLU A 125 18.27 35.26 -26.14
N TRP A 126 17.62 34.15 -26.53
CA TRP A 126 18.26 33.06 -27.27
C TRP A 126 18.46 33.39 -28.76
N ARG A 127 17.56 34.17 -29.36
CA ARG A 127 17.74 34.72 -30.72
C ARG A 127 18.87 35.75 -30.77
N GLY A 128 19.07 36.51 -29.69
CA GLY A 128 20.19 37.46 -29.55
C GLY A 128 21.53 36.82 -29.19
N SER A 129 21.52 35.53 -28.82
CA SER A 129 22.73 34.80 -28.44
C SER A 129 23.61 34.48 -29.64
N SER A 130 24.93 34.65 -29.49
CA SER A 130 25.94 34.35 -30.51
C SER A 130 26.17 32.85 -30.76
N ASN A 131 25.39 31.96 -30.13
CA ASN A 131 25.50 30.51 -30.23
C ASN A 131 24.48 29.93 -31.23
N PRO A 132 24.91 29.32 -32.36
CA PRO A 132 24.02 28.84 -33.44
C PRO A 132 22.99 27.77 -33.02
N LEU A 133 23.28 27.00 -31.96
CA LEU A 133 22.38 25.96 -31.45
C LEU A 133 21.20 26.55 -30.66
N LEU A 134 21.41 27.66 -29.96
CA LEU A 134 20.39 28.34 -29.15
C LEU A 134 19.47 29.19 -30.04
N SER A 135 20.04 29.90 -31.01
CA SER A 135 19.28 30.77 -31.92
C SER A 135 18.44 30.03 -32.97
N GLY A 136 18.81 28.79 -33.32
CA GLY A 136 18.05 27.94 -34.24
C GLY A 136 17.15 26.92 -33.52
N THR A 137 17.77 25.84 -33.03
CA THR A 137 17.06 24.71 -32.41
C THR A 137 16.39 25.07 -31.09
N GLY A 138 17.00 25.93 -30.27
CA GLY A 138 16.41 26.37 -29.00
C GLY A 138 15.15 27.21 -29.19
N ALA A 139 15.22 28.23 -30.05
CA ALA A 139 14.08 29.10 -30.37
C ALA A 139 12.90 28.32 -31.00
N ALA A 140 13.17 27.39 -31.93
CA ALA A 140 12.12 26.58 -32.55
C ALA A 140 11.41 25.61 -31.58
N LEU A 141 12.09 25.17 -30.51
CA LEU A 141 11.48 24.35 -29.46
C LEU A 141 10.60 25.19 -28.52
N ILE A 142 11.02 26.43 -28.23
CA ILE A 142 10.23 27.39 -27.43
C ILE A 142 8.95 27.80 -28.17
N ASP A 143 9.03 28.09 -29.47
CA ASP A 143 7.87 28.41 -30.30
C ASP A 143 6.84 27.26 -30.33
N ARG A 144 7.31 26.01 -30.46
CA ARG A 144 6.44 24.83 -30.36
C ARG A 144 5.81 24.67 -28.97
N ALA A 145 6.54 25.02 -27.92
CA ALA A 145 6.00 25.00 -26.56
C ALA A 145 4.89 26.05 -26.39
N GLY A 146 5.10 27.29 -26.87
CA GLY A 146 4.09 28.36 -26.84
C GLY A 146 2.79 28.00 -27.54
N ASN A 147 2.87 27.37 -28.72
CA ASN A 147 1.70 26.92 -29.49
C ASN A 147 0.85 25.83 -28.78
N ILE A 148 1.45 25.03 -27.88
CA ILE A 148 0.71 24.03 -27.07
C ILE A 148 -0.10 24.72 -25.96
N PHE A 149 0.38 25.86 -25.44
CA PHE A 149 -0.33 26.63 -24.43
C PHE A 149 -1.49 27.44 -25.03
N ASP A 150 -1.34 27.96 -26.26
CA ASP A 150 -2.35 28.76 -26.96
C ASP A 150 -3.54 27.92 -27.48
N THR A 151 -3.33 26.63 -27.78
CA THR A 151 -4.38 25.70 -28.24
C THR A 151 -5.28 25.16 -27.13
N THR A 152 -5.06 25.54 -25.86
CA THR A 152 -5.86 25.06 -24.73
C THR A 152 -7.01 26.01 -24.35
N ASP A 153 -7.04 27.23 -24.90
CA ASP A 153 -8.16 28.16 -24.71
C ASP A 153 -9.35 27.80 -25.62
N GLY A 154 -10.20 26.90 -25.13
CA GLY A 154 -11.64 26.98 -25.39
C GLY A 154 -12.24 26.02 -26.42
N ASP A 155 -11.47 25.35 -27.27
CA ASP A 155 -12.01 24.30 -28.16
C ASP A 155 -11.44 22.95 -27.73
N VAL A 156 -12.26 22.17 -27.01
CA VAL A 156 -11.97 20.75 -26.77
C VAL A 156 -12.25 20.02 -28.09
N ASP A 157 -11.37 20.20 -29.06
CA ASP A 157 -11.35 19.31 -30.21
C ASP A 157 -10.92 17.95 -29.67
N VAL A 158 -11.85 17.00 -29.66
CA VAL A 158 -11.66 15.63 -29.16
C VAL A 158 -10.79 14.88 -30.16
N SER A 159 -9.56 15.34 -30.31
CA SER A 159 -8.50 14.71 -31.05
C SER A 159 -8.14 13.40 -30.33
N THR A 160 -7.81 12.39 -31.12
CA THR A 160 -7.52 11.02 -30.66
C THR A 160 -6.42 10.97 -29.59
N ASP A 161 -5.57 12.00 -29.52
CA ASP A 161 -4.49 12.13 -28.54
C ASP A 161 -4.99 12.59 -27.16
N THR A 162 -5.98 13.47 -27.11
CA THR A 162 -6.66 13.85 -25.85
C THR A 162 -7.40 12.66 -25.24
N VAL A 163 -8.03 11.83 -26.08
CA VAL A 163 -8.71 10.60 -25.64
C VAL A 163 -7.71 9.59 -25.06
N GLN A 164 -6.55 9.41 -25.70
CA GLN A 164 -5.50 8.49 -25.23
C GLN A 164 -4.85 8.95 -23.92
N ASN A 165 -4.76 10.26 -23.66
CA ASN A 165 -4.21 10.80 -22.41
C ASN A 165 -5.24 10.80 -21.26
N VAL A 166 -6.54 10.85 -21.57
CA VAL A 166 -7.62 10.87 -20.56
C VAL A 166 -7.99 9.46 -20.07
N ILE A 167 -7.91 8.43 -20.93
CA ILE A 167 -8.24 7.05 -20.56
C ILE A 167 -7.42 6.50 -19.36
N PRO A 168 -6.09 6.70 -19.28
CA PRO A 168 -5.28 6.29 -18.12
C PRO A 168 -5.70 6.99 -16.83
N VAL A 169 -6.07 8.27 -16.90
CA VAL A 169 -6.54 9.03 -15.74
C VAL A 169 -7.89 8.49 -15.24
N ILE A 170 -8.85 8.28 -16.14
CA ILE A 170 -10.17 7.73 -15.79
C ILE A 170 -10.05 6.31 -15.24
N SER A 171 -9.25 5.46 -15.87
CA SER A 171 -9.03 4.09 -15.42
C SER A 171 -8.28 4.03 -14.08
N GLY A 172 -7.32 4.93 -13.85
CA GLY A 172 -6.64 5.10 -12.57
C GLY A 172 -7.59 5.51 -11.45
N ILE A 173 -8.44 6.52 -11.70
CA ILE A 173 -9.48 6.96 -10.74
C ILE A 173 -10.46 5.82 -10.46
N THR A 174 -10.92 5.11 -11.49
CA THR A 174 -11.86 3.99 -11.35
C THR A 174 -11.26 2.87 -10.51
N THR A 175 -10.02 2.48 -10.79
CA THR A 175 -9.29 1.46 -10.03
C THR A 175 -9.07 1.91 -8.58
N GLY A 176 -8.74 3.19 -8.37
CA GLY A 176 -8.61 3.78 -7.04
C GLY A 176 -9.91 3.72 -6.24
N ILE A 177 -11.04 4.09 -6.85
CA ILE A 177 -12.37 4.03 -6.23
C ILE A 177 -12.70 2.58 -5.84
N ILE A 178 -12.51 1.62 -6.76
CA ILE A 178 -12.73 0.19 -6.48
C ILE A 178 -11.85 -0.26 -5.32
N GLY A 179 -10.59 0.16 -5.27
CA GLY A 179 -9.67 -0.15 -4.20
C GLY A 179 -10.14 0.38 -2.84
N VAL A 180 -10.52 1.65 -2.79
CA VAL A 180 -11.08 2.28 -1.57
C VAL A 180 -12.33 1.56 -1.11
N VAL A 181 -13.29 1.29 -2.01
CA VAL A 181 -14.52 0.55 -1.68
C VAL A 181 -14.19 -0.84 -1.15
N THR A 182 -13.27 -1.57 -1.80
CA THR A 182 -12.84 -2.90 -1.36
C THR A 182 -12.22 -2.86 0.03
N THR A 183 -11.31 -1.91 0.28
CA THR A 183 -10.71 -1.71 1.61
C THR A 183 -11.76 -1.41 2.67
N LEU A 184 -12.74 -0.54 2.37
CA LEU A 184 -13.85 -0.24 3.30
C LEU A 184 -14.71 -1.46 3.59
N VAL A 185 -15.01 -2.27 2.57
CA VAL A 185 -15.74 -3.53 2.74
C VAL A 185 -14.95 -4.49 3.65
N ILE A 186 -13.65 -4.69 3.39
CA ILE A 186 -12.80 -5.55 4.23
C ILE A 186 -12.76 -5.04 5.67
N THR A 187 -12.59 -3.73 5.87
CA THR A 187 -12.64 -3.12 7.19
C THR A 187 -13.97 -3.37 7.89
N PHE A 188 -15.10 -3.18 7.18
CA PHE A 188 -16.43 -3.39 7.73
C PHE A 188 -16.61 -4.85 8.20
N TYR A 189 -16.26 -5.82 7.34
CA TYR A 189 -16.31 -7.24 7.71
C TYR A 189 -15.39 -7.55 8.89
N TYR A 190 -14.17 -7.02 8.91
CA TYR A 190 -13.27 -7.18 10.04
C TYR A 190 -13.88 -6.64 11.34
N LEU A 191 -14.46 -5.43 11.34
CA LEU A 191 -15.08 -4.84 12.54
C LEU A 191 -16.30 -5.62 13.02
N MET A 192 -17.08 -6.17 12.10
CA MET A 192 -18.24 -7.00 12.40
C MET A 192 -17.83 -8.36 12.97
N GLU A 193 -16.86 -9.03 12.36
CA GLU A 193 -16.52 -10.43 12.66
C GLU A 193 -15.35 -10.60 13.61
N LYS A 194 -14.59 -9.55 13.94
CA LYS A 194 -13.39 -9.68 14.80
C LYS A 194 -13.64 -10.42 16.11
N ALA A 195 -14.79 -10.23 16.74
CA ALA A 195 -15.11 -10.88 18.00
C ALA A 195 -15.29 -12.39 17.81
N PHE A 196 -15.92 -12.77 16.70
CA PHE A 196 -16.06 -14.16 16.29
C PHE A 196 -14.70 -14.78 15.95
N ILE A 197 -13.89 -14.10 15.14
CA ILE A 197 -12.55 -14.56 14.74
C ILE A 197 -11.66 -14.73 15.97
N ARG A 198 -11.62 -13.75 16.87
CA ARG A 198 -10.86 -13.81 18.12
C ARG A 198 -11.31 -14.98 19.00
N LYS A 199 -12.61 -15.17 19.18
CA LYS A 199 -13.15 -16.30 19.95
C LYS A 199 -12.78 -17.64 19.32
N LEU A 200 -12.83 -17.75 17.99
CA LEU A 200 -12.46 -18.96 17.27
C LEU A 200 -10.98 -19.28 17.44
N VAL A 201 -10.08 -18.30 17.27
CA VAL A 201 -8.64 -18.47 17.46
C VAL A 201 -8.31 -18.87 18.90
N ILE A 202 -8.94 -18.22 19.88
CA ILE A 202 -8.72 -18.53 21.30
C ILE A 202 -9.27 -19.91 21.66
N ALA A 203 -10.39 -20.32 21.08
CA ALA A 203 -10.98 -21.63 21.33
C ALA A 203 -10.10 -22.80 20.84
N GLN A 204 -9.25 -22.58 19.83
CA GLN A 204 -8.31 -23.59 19.33
C GLN A 204 -7.05 -23.74 20.19
N LEU A 205 -6.86 -22.86 21.18
CA LEU A 205 -5.70 -22.88 22.08
C LEU A 205 -6.01 -23.64 23.37
N ASP A 206 -4.97 -24.26 23.94
CA ASP A 206 -5.01 -24.87 25.28
C ASP A 206 -5.59 -23.87 26.31
N PRO A 207 -6.60 -24.28 27.11
CA PRO A 207 -7.24 -23.43 28.13
C PRO A 207 -6.27 -22.65 29.02
N ARG A 208 -5.08 -23.20 29.31
CA ARG A 208 -4.06 -22.52 30.12
C ARG A 208 -3.44 -21.31 29.42
N ARG A 209 -3.41 -21.30 28.09
CA ARG A 209 -2.79 -20.25 27.25
C ARG A 209 -3.79 -19.19 26.79
N GLN A 210 -5.09 -19.49 26.79
CA GLN A 210 -6.17 -18.60 26.35
C GLN A 210 -6.07 -17.18 26.94
N PRO A 211 -5.99 -16.98 28.29
CA PRO A 211 -5.94 -15.63 28.85
C PRO A 211 -4.66 -14.87 28.49
N ARG A 212 -3.54 -15.59 28.30
CA ARG A 212 -2.27 -14.96 27.89
C ARG A 212 -2.33 -14.49 26.44
N VAL A 213 -2.84 -15.31 25.52
CA VAL A 213 -2.97 -14.94 24.11
C VAL A 213 -4.02 -13.84 23.93
N ASP A 214 -5.12 -13.91 24.68
CA ASP A 214 -6.15 -12.87 24.67
C ASP A 214 -5.59 -11.49 25.09
N LYS A 215 -4.77 -11.47 26.14
CA LYS A 215 -4.08 -10.24 26.57
C LYS A 215 -3.11 -9.72 25.51
N ILE A 216 -2.30 -10.60 24.92
CA ILE A 216 -1.35 -10.22 23.85
C ILE A 216 -2.11 -9.65 22.64
N TRP A 217 -3.23 -10.27 22.25
CA TRP A 217 -4.08 -9.78 21.17
C TRP A 217 -4.54 -8.35 21.42
N GLN A 218 -5.08 -8.08 22.62
CA GLN A 218 -5.52 -6.74 23.02
C GLN A 218 -4.35 -5.74 23.04
N ASP A 219 -3.19 -6.14 23.56
CA ASP A 219 -2.00 -5.28 23.63
C ASP A 219 -1.49 -4.92 22.22
N VAL A 220 -1.49 -5.86 21.28
CA VAL A 220 -1.12 -5.61 19.87
C VAL A 220 -2.12 -4.66 19.22
N GLU A 221 -3.41 -4.92 19.36
CA GLU A 221 -4.48 -4.07 18.79
C GLU A 221 -4.38 -2.63 19.31
N ASN A 222 -4.16 -2.46 20.62
CA ASN A 222 -4.00 -1.15 21.24
C ASN A 222 -2.71 -0.45 20.79
N LYS A 223 -1.58 -1.16 20.68
CA LYS A 223 -0.30 -0.59 20.22
C LYS A 223 -0.36 -0.17 18.74
N VAL A 224 -0.88 -1.04 17.87
CA VAL A 224 -1.03 -0.75 16.43
C VAL A 224 -2.00 0.41 16.22
N GLY A 225 -3.15 0.39 16.89
CA GLY A 225 -4.12 1.48 16.83
C GLY A 225 -3.56 2.80 17.39
N GLY A 226 -2.80 2.74 18.48
CA GLY A 226 -2.14 3.90 19.08
C GLY A 226 -1.06 4.50 18.18
N TRP A 227 -0.18 3.67 17.63
CA TRP A 227 0.85 4.09 16.68
C TRP A 227 0.25 4.77 15.45
N MET A 228 -0.79 4.18 14.88
CA MET A 228 -1.43 4.70 13.68
C MET A 228 -2.17 6.02 13.94
N ARG A 229 -2.86 6.17 15.08
CA ARG A 229 -3.42 7.47 15.51
C ARG A 229 -2.33 8.51 15.73
N GLY A 230 -1.17 8.11 16.27
CA GLY A 230 0.01 8.94 16.38
C GLY A 230 0.50 9.43 15.02
N GLN A 231 0.53 8.57 14.00
CA GLN A 231 0.91 8.98 12.65
C GLN A 231 -0.10 9.89 11.97
N LEU A 232 -1.40 9.64 12.15
CA LEU A 232 -2.42 10.56 11.65
C LEU A 232 -2.29 11.94 12.30
N LEU A 233 -2.00 12.01 13.60
CA LEU A 233 -1.74 13.26 14.29
C LEU A 233 -0.47 13.93 13.77
N LEU A 234 0.60 13.16 13.51
CA LEU A 234 1.83 13.69 12.93
C LEU A 234 1.60 14.27 11.54
N MET A 235 0.87 13.56 10.68
CA MET A 235 0.47 14.03 9.35
C MET A 235 -0.36 15.31 9.43
N LEU A 236 -1.29 15.40 10.39
CA LEU A 236 -2.09 16.61 10.61
C LEU A 236 -1.22 17.80 11.03
N ILE A 237 -0.28 17.60 11.96
CA ILE A 237 0.64 18.64 12.41
C ILE A 237 1.51 19.11 11.24
N ILE A 238 2.10 18.18 10.48
CA ILE A 238 2.91 18.51 9.29
C ILE A 238 2.06 19.26 8.27
N GLY A 239 0.82 18.84 8.02
CA GLY A 239 -0.09 19.50 7.09
C GLY A 239 -0.41 20.94 7.49
N ILE A 240 -0.70 21.19 8.77
CA ILE A 240 -0.96 22.55 9.27
C ILE A 240 0.29 23.42 9.13
N ILE A 241 1.46 22.92 9.55
CA ILE A 241 2.73 23.66 9.46
C ILE A 241 3.05 23.98 8.00
N ALA A 242 2.92 23.01 7.09
CA ALA A 242 3.14 23.23 5.67
C ALA A 242 2.20 24.30 5.12
N THR A 243 0.91 24.24 5.46
CA THR A 243 -0.07 25.26 5.04
C THR A 243 0.30 26.65 5.55
N THR A 244 0.76 26.77 6.80
CA THR A 244 1.18 28.08 7.36
C THR A 244 2.57 28.54 6.90
N SER A 245 3.41 27.64 6.40
CA SER A 245 4.78 27.95 5.96
C SER A 245 4.86 28.30 4.48
N TYR A 246 3.97 27.74 3.66
CA TYR A 246 3.89 28.02 2.22
C TYR A 246 2.77 29.01 1.86
N GLY A 247 1.85 29.28 2.80
CA GLY A 247 0.77 30.28 2.64
C GLY A 247 1.13 31.65 3.19
#